data_AF-A0AA96X6I0-F1
#
_entry.id   AF-A0AA96X6I0-F1
#
_cell.length_a   1.000
_cell.length_b   1.000
_cell.length_c   1.000
_cell.angle_alpha   90.00
_cell.angle_beta   90.00
_cell.angle_gamma   90.00
#
_symmetry.space_group_name_H-M   'P 1'
#
loop_
_entity.id
_entity.type
_entity.pdbx_description
1 polymer ?
#
loop_
_entity_poly.entity_id
_entity_poly.type
_entity_poly.pdbx_seq_one_letter_code
_entity_poly.pdbx_strand_id
1 'polypeptide(L)'
;MITVIAWLLLGKPQYPQGSQQWGVLLWLGLVASGLGYFLWNKGATQVSTGTLAAMNNALIPVGLLVNLLIWNRDADLTRLALGGGLIGAAVILNEWRNKSRESHHGEYRST
;
A
#
# COMPACT_ATOMS: atom_id res chain seq x y z
N MET A 1 16.87 -15.37 18.10
CA MET A 1 16.43 -16.54 18.89
C MET A 1 15.22 -17.23 18.27
N ILE A 2 14.15 -16.49 17.92
CA ILE A 2 12.94 -17.05 17.28
C ILE A 2 13.21 -17.67 15.90
N THR A 3 14.05 -17.04 15.08
CA THR A 3 14.40 -17.54 13.74
C THR A 3 15.10 -18.91 13.76
N VAL A 4 15.94 -19.15 14.76
CA VAL A 4 16.65 -20.43 14.93
C VAL A 4 15.68 -21.54 15.32
N ILE A 5 14.77 -21.27 16.24
CA ILE A 5 13.74 -22.23 16.67
C ILE A 5 12.79 -22.57 15.52
N ALA A 6 12.35 -21.56 14.75
CA ALA A 6 11.52 -21.77 13.56
C ALA A 6 12.22 -22.59 12.47
N TRP A 7 13.52 -22.35 12.25
CA TRP A 7 14.31 -23.13 11.30
C TRP A 7 14.54 -24.57 11.76
N LEU A 8 14.71 -24.81 13.06
CA LEU A 8 14.82 -26.18 13.59
C LEU A 8 13.52 -26.97 13.47
N LEU A 9 12.37 -26.31 13.60
CA LEU A 9 11.06 -26.96 13.53
C LEU A 9 10.52 -27.14 12.10
N LEU A 10 10.81 -26.21 11.18
CA LEU A 10 10.22 -26.20 9.81
C LEU A 10 11.26 -26.09 8.68
N GLY A 11 12.54 -25.90 9.00
CA GLY A 11 13.57 -25.60 8.01
C GLY A 11 13.88 -26.79 7.10
N LYS A 12 13.86 -26.54 5.79
CA LYS A 12 14.41 -27.42 4.76
C LYS A 12 15.56 -26.68 4.06
N PRO A 13 16.67 -27.35 3.71
CA PRO A 13 17.84 -26.72 3.10
C PRO A 13 17.60 -26.38 1.61
N GLN A 14 16.63 -25.53 1.33
CA GLN A 14 16.33 -25.02 -0.02
C GLN A 14 17.00 -23.67 -0.22
N TYR A 15 18.32 -23.72 -0.38
CA TYR A 15 19.11 -22.52 -0.66
C TYR A 15 19.01 -22.12 -2.13
N PRO A 16 19.21 -20.83 -2.45
CA PRO A 16 19.33 -20.36 -3.82
C PRO A 16 20.42 -21.14 -4.57
N GLN A 17 20.04 -21.96 -5.54
CA GLN A 17 20.97 -22.75 -6.36
C GLN A 17 21.30 -22.05 -7.68
N GLY A 18 20.43 -21.15 -8.16
CA GLY A 18 20.57 -20.48 -9.44
C GLY A 18 21.03 -19.02 -9.32
N SER A 19 21.75 -18.53 -10.34
CA SER A 19 22.14 -17.12 -10.48
C SER A 19 20.93 -16.18 -10.44
N GLN A 20 19.79 -16.60 -10.97
CA GLN A 20 18.54 -15.82 -10.93
C GLN A 20 18.04 -15.60 -9.49
N GLN A 21 18.09 -16.62 -8.64
CA GLN A 21 17.60 -16.52 -7.25
C GLN A 21 18.49 -15.57 -6.43
N TRP A 22 19.80 -15.64 -6.64
CA TRP A 22 20.75 -14.68 -6.07
C TRP A 22 20.53 -13.26 -6.60
N GLY A 23 20.27 -13.11 -7.91
CA GLY A 23 19.91 -11.82 -8.51
C GLY A 23 18.66 -11.22 -7.89
N VAL A 24 17.62 -12.01 -7.65
CA VAL A 24 16.39 -11.57 -6.97
C VAL A 24 16.67 -11.13 -5.53
N LEU A 25 17.46 -11.87 -4.76
CA LEU A 25 17.82 -11.48 -3.40
C LEU A 25 18.60 -10.16 -3.35
N LEU A 26 19.58 -10.00 -4.25
CA LEU A 26 20.33 -8.74 -4.37
C LEU A 26 19.43 -7.58 -4.77
N TRP A 27 18.51 -7.79 -5.72
CA TRP A 27 17.53 -6.77 -6.11
C TRP A 27 16.61 -6.38 -4.96
N LEU A 28 16.03 -7.36 -4.26
CA LEU A 28 15.13 -7.12 -3.13
C LEU A 28 15.85 -6.42 -1.96
N GLY A 29 17.09 -6.79 -1.69
CA GLY A 29 17.90 -6.19 -0.62
C GLY A 29 18.36 -4.78 -0.96
N LEU A 30 19.02 -4.59 -2.11
CA LEU A 30 19.66 -3.31 -2.44
C LEU A 30 18.68 -2.29 -3.01
N VAL A 31 17.83 -2.69 -3.96
CA VAL A 31 16.97 -1.77 -4.69
C VAL A 31 15.63 -1.61 -3.98
N ALA A 32 14.87 -2.69 -3.84
CA ALA A 32 13.51 -2.59 -3.28
C ALA A 32 13.55 -2.11 -1.82
N SER A 33 14.43 -2.69 -1.00
CA SER A 33 14.57 -2.31 0.41
C SER A 33 15.53 -1.14 0.57
N GLY A 34 16.80 -1.29 0.19
CA GLY A 34 17.83 -0.27 0.45
C GLY A 34 17.49 1.09 -0.15
N LEU A 35 17.33 1.16 -1.47
CA LEU A 35 17.04 2.40 -2.17
C LEU A 35 15.61 2.90 -1.86
N GLY A 36 14.63 2.00 -1.82
CA GLY A 36 13.24 2.34 -1.49
C GLY A 36 13.10 3.01 -0.12
N TYR A 37 13.65 2.41 0.94
CA TYR A 37 13.61 3.00 2.29
C TYR A 37 14.44 4.26 2.39
N PHE A 38 15.58 4.34 1.69
CA PHE A 38 16.39 5.55 1.67
C PHE A 38 15.61 6.75 1.07
N LEU A 39 14.99 6.56 -0.10
CA LEU A 39 14.16 7.58 -0.73
C LEU A 39 12.96 7.96 0.13
N TRP A 40 12.30 6.99 0.76
CA TRP A 40 11.17 7.24 1.66
C TRP A 40 11.58 8.06 2.88
N ASN A 41 12.68 7.69 3.55
CA ASN A 41 13.20 8.42 4.71
C ASN A 41 13.70 9.82 4.34
N LYS A 42 14.34 9.97 3.17
CA LYS A 42 14.74 11.27 2.64
C LYS A 42 13.54 12.14 2.24
N GLY A 43 12.45 11.54 1.78
CA GLY A 43 11.19 12.22 1.51
C GLY A 43 10.53 12.70 2.80
N ALA A 44 10.50 11.84 3.84
CA ALA A 44 9.94 12.15 5.15
C ALA A 44 10.61 13.35 5.84
N THR A 45 11.90 13.61 5.58
CA THR A 45 12.59 14.80 6.12
C THR A 45 12.32 16.09 5.35
N GLN A 46 11.77 16.00 4.14
CA GLN A 46 11.48 17.16 3.27
C GLN A 46 10.00 17.55 3.27
N VAL A 47 9.12 16.81 3.95
CA VAL A 47 7.67 17.05 3.98
C VAL A 47 7.15 17.13 5.41
N SER A 48 5.98 17.75 5.59
CA SER A 48 5.31 17.79 6.88
C SER A 48 4.73 16.44 7.28
N THR A 49 4.48 16.25 8.57
CA THR A 49 3.88 15.02 9.11
C THR A 49 2.51 14.71 8.49
N GLY A 50 1.72 15.75 8.20
CA GLY A 50 0.42 15.61 7.52
C GLY A 50 0.55 15.11 6.08
N THR A 51 1.52 15.60 5.33
CA THR A 51 1.81 15.12 3.97
C THR A 51 2.30 13.68 3.98
N LEU A 52 3.14 13.30 4.95
CA LEU A 52 3.63 11.92 5.09
C LEU A 52 2.49 10.94 5.40
N ALA A 53 1.54 11.35 6.26
CA ALA A 53 0.34 10.57 6.55
C ALA A 53 -0.57 10.41 5.30
N ALA A 54 -0.70 11.45 4.49
CA ALA A 54 -1.44 11.37 3.22
C ALA A 54 -0.76 10.43 2.21
N MET A 55 0.58 10.49 2.09
CA MET A 55 1.35 9.63 1.18
C MET A 55 1.26 8.14 1.56
N ASN A 56 1.16 7.82 2.85
CA ASN A 56 0.98 6.42 3.29
C ASN A 56 -0.32 5.81 2.74
N ASN A 57 -1.41 6.59 2.73
CA ASN A 57 -2.68 6.18 2.15
C ASN A 57 -2.67 6.20 0.61
N ALA A 58 -1.81 7.02 -0.01
CA ALA A 58 -1.68 7.12 -1.46
C ALA A 58 -0.93 5.92 -2.08
N LEU A 59 -0.20 5.13 -1.29
CA LEU A 59 0.58 3.99 -1.80
C LEU A 59 -0.29 2.96 -2.53
N ILE A 60 -1.48 2.67 -2.01
CA ILE A 60 -2.41 1.70 -2.60
C ILE A 60 -2.92 2.19 -3.97
N PRO A 61 -3.48 3.43 -4.10
CA PRO A 61 -3.83 4.00 -5.40
C PRO A 61 -2.67 4.05 -6.41
N VAL A 62 -1.48 4.45 -5.96
CA VAL A 62 -0.29 4.55 -6.83
C VAL A 62 0.13 3.16 -7.33
N GLY A 63 0.13 2.14 -6.46
CA GLY A 63 0.43 0.76 -6.85
C GLY A 63 -0.53 0.23 -7.91
N LEU A 64 -1.82 0.55 -7.78
CA LEU A 64 -2.83 0.20 -8.80
C LEU A 64 -2.54 0.88 -10.14
N LEU A 65 -2.23 2.18 -10.13
CA LEU A 65 -1.89 2.93 -11.34
C LEU A 65 -0.64 2.36 -12.03
N VAL A 66 0.42 2.07 -11.29
CA VAL A 66 1.67 1.50 -11.85
C VAL A 66 1.41 0.12 -12.46
N ASN A 67 0.64 -0.72 -11.77
CA ASN A 67 0.25 -2.04 -12.28
C ASN A 67 -0.54 -1.92 -13.60
N LEU A 68 -1.48 -0.99 -13.66
CA LEU A 68 -2.25 -0.70 -14.88
C LEU A 68 -1.41 -0.06 -15.99
N LEU A 69 -0.36 0.67 -15.67
CA LEU A 69 0.46 1.33 -16.69
C LEU A 69 1.51 0.39 -17.30
N ILE A 70 2.09 -0.50 -16.48
CA ILE A 70 3.22 -1.35 -16.90
C ILE A 70 2.76 -2.72 -17.42
N TRP A 71 1.72 -3.33 -16.82
CA TRP A 71 1.34 -4.72 -17.10
C TRP A 71 0.04 -4.89 -17.88
N ASN A 72 -0.70 -3.82 -18.15
CA ASN A 72 -2.07 -3.92 -18.64
C ASN A 72 -2.21 -4.16 -20.16
N ARG A 73 -2.06 -5.42 -20.58
CA ARG A 73 -2.69 -5.89 -21.84
C ARG A 73 -4.01 -6.65 -21.63
N ASP A 74 -4.27 -7.19 -20.43
CA ASP A 74 -5.48 -7.98 -20.14
C ASP A 74 -6.03 -7.70 -18.73
N ALA A 75 -6.00 -6.46 -18.21
CA ALA A 75 -6.82 -6.17 -17.04
C ALA A 75 -8.28 -6.31 -17.46
N ASP A 76 -8.92 -7.32 -16.88
CA ASP A 76 -10.34 -7.57 -16.99
C ASP A 76 -11.07 -6.33 -16.46
N LEU A 77 -11.35 -5.39 -17.38
CA LEU A 77 -11.82 -4.04 -17.09
C LEU A 77 -13.10 -4.08 -16.25
N THR A 78 -13.84 -5.19 -16.37
CA THR A 78 -14.97 -5.59 -15.54
C THR A 78 -14.63 -5.73 -14.05
N ARG A 79 -13.57 -6.47 -13.70
CA ARG A 79 -13.14 -6.62 -12.30
C ARG A 79 -12.63 -5.30 -11.72
N LEU A 80 -11.95 -4.50 -12.54
CA LEU A 80 -11.48 -3.18 -12.13
C LEU A 80 -12.66 -2.22 -11.90
N ALA A 81 -13.66 -2.23 -12.78
CA ALA A 81 -14.88 -1.43 -12.65
C ALA A 81 -15.73 -1.86 -11.45
N LEU A 82 -15.84 -3.16 -11.18
CA LEU A 82 -16.56 -3.68 -10.02
C LEU A 82 -15.85 -3.34 -8.71
N GLY A 83 -14.53 -3.54 -8.63
CA GLY A 83 -13.75 -3.19 -7.45
C GLY A 83 -13.72 -1.68 -7.19
N GLY A 84 -13.48 -0.88 -8.24
CA GLY A 84 -13.52 0.58 -8.17
C GLY A 84 -14.91 1.11 -7.84
N GLY A 85 -15.96 0.53 -8.43
CA GLY A 85 -17.36 0.87 -8.13
C GLY A 85 -17.73 0.55 -6.69
N LEU A 86 -17.28 -0.57 -6.13
CA LEU A 86 -17.53 -0.92 -4.73
C LEU A 86 -16.83 0.04 -3.77
N ILE A 87 -15.58 0.40 -4.03
CA ILE A 87 -14.83 1.38 -3.23
C ILE A 87 -15.48 2.76 -3.34
N GLY A 88 -15.85 3.20 -4.55
CA GLY A 88 -16.55 4.46 -4.79
C GLY A 88 -17.89 4.53 -4.05
N ALA A 89 -18.70 3.46 -4.13
CA ALA A 89 -19.96 3.37 -3.41
C ALA A 89 -19.76 3.45 -1.89
N ALA A 90 -18.75 2.75 -1.35
CA ALA A 90 -18.42 2.81 0.07
C ALA A 90 -18.02 4.23 0.52
N VAL A 91 -17.23 4.94 -0.29
CA VAL A 91 -16.83 6.34 0.00
C VAL A 91 -18.04 7.28 -0.04
N ILE A 92 -18.89 7.19 -1.07
CA ILE A 92 -20.08 8.04 -1.19
C ILE A 92 -21.04 7.80 -0.02
N LEU A 93 -21.29 6.54 0.34
CA LEU A 93 -22.10 6.19 1.51
C LEU A 93 -21.50 6.77 2.80
N ASN A 94 -20.17 6.69 2.95
CA ASN A 94 -19.49 7.22 4.13
C ASN A 94 -19.57 8.75 4.21
N GLU A 95 -19.35 9.47 3.10
CA GLU A 95 -19.49 10.93 3.05
C GLU A 95 -20.92 11.38 3.30
N TRP A 96 -21.90 10.70 2.69
CA TRP A 96 -23.32 11.02 2.89
C TRP A 96 -23.73 10.84 4.36
N ARG A 97 -23.21 9.79 5.01
CA ARG A 97 -23.41 9.54 6.43
C ARG A 97 -22.66 10.55 7.31
N ASN A 98 -21.46 10.97 6.94
CA ASN A 98 -20.70 11.97 7.70
C ASN A 98 -21.35 13.36 7.65
N LYS A 99 -21.80 13.77 6.46
CA LYS A 99 -22.51 15.04 6.25
C LYS A 99 -23.83 15.11 7.05
N SER A 100 -24.53 13.98 7.15
CA SER A 100 -25.75 13.87 7.97
C SER A 100 -25.45 13.99 9.46
N ARG A 101 -24.30 13.47 9.94
CA ARG A 101 -23.88 13.59 11.35
C ARG A 101 -23.43 15.00 11.74
N GLU A 102 -22.80 15.72 10.82
CA GLU A 102 -22.41 17.13 11.04
C GLU A 102 -23.64 18.04 11.15
N SER A 103 -24.69 17.79 10.35
CA SER A 103 -25.94 18.56 10.42
C SER A 103 -26.64 18.44 11.79
N HIS A 104 -26.60 17.25 12.42
CA HIS A 104 -27.16 17.02 13.75
C HIS A 104 -26.32 17.58 14.91
N HIS A 105 -25.05 17.95 14.69
CA HIS A 105 -24.17 18.51 15.72
C HIS A 105 -24.02 20.04 15.64
N GLY A 106 -24.36 20.64 14.49
CA GLY A 106 -24.46 22.10 14.34
C GLY A 106 -25.67 22.71 15.04
N GLU A 107 -26.73 21.94 15.25
CA GLU A 107 -27.99 22.41 15.85
C GLU A 107 -27.84 22.70 17.36
N TYR A 108 -26.91 22.03 18.06
CA TYR A 108 -26.62 22.24 19.50
C TYR A 108 -25.68 23.41 19.82
N ARG A 109 -25.12 24.10 18.81
CA ARG A 109 -24.22 25.27 19.00
C ARG A 109 -24.91 26.62 18.74
N SER A 110 -26.24 26.64 18.61
CA SER A 110 -27.04 27.84 18.31
C SER A 110 -27.90 28.33 19.49
N THR A 111 -27.42 28.13 20.72
CA THR A 111 -27.89 28.80 21.95
C THR A 111 -26.68 29.13 22.81
#